data_AF-A0A2V8N6W7-F1
#
_entry.id   AF-A0A2V8N6W7-F1
#
_cell.length_a   1.000
_cell.length_b   1.000
_cell.length_c   1.000
_cell.angle_alpha   90.00
_cell.angle_beta   90.00
_cell.angle_gamma   90.00
#
_symmetry.space_group_name_H-M   'P 1'
#
loop_
_entity.id
_entity.type
_entity.pdbx_description
1 polymer ?
#
loop_
_entity_poly.entity_id
_entity_poly.type
_entity_poly.pdbx_seq_one_letter_code
_entity_poly.pdbx_strand_id
1 'polypeptide(L)'
;MILGVITFCKRATCPSSQILLAYTTHDLATEQSLLIEEHLDRCDFCGAEFQLLTRHAPLAESEEDCAPVDMPSSLRCLAQSLLTLDWLHIESLAEAACYKERLTLTDA
;
A
#
# COMPACT_ATOMS: atom_id res chain seq x y z
N MET A 1 26.33 -18.51 5.83
CA MET A 1 25.01 -18.47 5.16
C MET A 1 24.55 -17.03 5.19
N ILE A 2 24.60 -16.33 4.06
CA ILE A 2 24.07 -14.96 3.96
C ILE A 2 22.55 -15.14 3.90
N LEU A 3 21.87 -14.93 5.02
CA LEU A 3 20.42 -14.74 5.03
C LEU A 3 20.19 -13.45 4.24
N GLY A 4 19.93 -13.61 2.93
CA GLY A 4 19.52 -12.50 2.09
C GLY A 4 18.35 -11.82 2.77
N VAL A 5 18.43 -10.51 2.95
CA VAL A 5 17.39 -9.70 3.58
C VAL A 5 16.08 -10.04 2.88
N ILE A 6 15.19 -10.79 3.54
CA ILE A 6 13.88 -11.08 2.99
C ILE A 6 13.12 -9.77 3.09
N THR A 7 13.13 -9.00 2.01
CA THR A 7 12.45 -7.72 1.97
C THR A 7 10.95 -7.97 2.05
N PHE A 8 10.31 -7.43 3.09
CA PHE A 8 8.86 -7.38 3.21
C PHE A 8 8.33 -6.41 2.15
N CYS A 9 8.09 -6.92 0.95
CA CYS A 9 7.68 -6.13 -0.19
C CYS A 9 6.74 -6.93 -1.08
N LYS A 10 5.73 -6.25 -1.64
CA LYS A 10 4.86 -6.83 -2.66
C LYS A 10 5.67 -7.12 -3.93
N ARG A 11 5.60 -8.35 -4.42
CA ARG A 11 6.29 -8.80 -5.64
C ARG A 11 5.31 -8.80 -6.81
N ALA A 12 5.83 -8.83 -8.04
CA ALA A 12 5.00 -8.97 -9.23
C ALA A 12 4.17 -10.27 -9.26
N THR A 13 4.62 -11.30 -8.53
CA THR A 13 3.90 -12.58 -8.36
C THR A 13 2.86 -12.56 -7.24
N CYS A 14 2.75 -11.46 -6.48
CA CYS A 14 1.76 -11.33 -5.43
C CYS A 14 0.37 -11.07 -6.04
N PRO A 15 -0.70 -11.67 -5.50
CA PRO A 15 -2.05 -11.38 -5.93
C PRO A 15 -2.43 -9.92 -5.67
N SER A 16 -3.42 -9.43 -6.42
CA SER A 16 -4.01 -8.12 -6.15
C SER A 16 -4.83 -8.17 -4.85
N SER A 17 -5.03 -7.01 -4.23
CA SER A 17 -5.87 -6.89 -3.03
C SER A 17 -7.32 -7.31 -3.32
N GLN A 18 -7.82 -7.07 -4.54
CA GLN A 18 -9.15 -7.51 -4.99
C GLN A 18 -9.29 -9.02 -5.01
N ILE A 19 -8.25 -9.75 -5.45
CA ILE A 19 -8.25 -11.22 -5.44
C ILE A 19 -8.19 -11.74 -3.99
N LEU A 20 -7.38 -11.12 -3.12
CA LEU A 20 -7.34 -11.48 -1.70
C LEU A 20 -8.69 -11.22 -1.00
N LEU A 21 -9.39 -10.14 -1.35
CA LEU A 21 -10.75 -9.87 -0.88
C LEU A 21 -11.75 -10.92 -1.38
N ALA A 22 -11.74 -11.25 -2.67
CA ALA A 22 -12.60 -12.31 -3.21
C ALA A 22 -12.32 -13.67 -2.55
N TYR A 23 -11.06 -13.95 -2.20
CA TYR A 23 -10.68 -15.13 -1.42
C TYR A 23 -11.29 -15.10 -0.01
N THR A 24 -11.29 -13.94 0.69
CA THR A 24 -11.95 -13.82 2.01
C THR A 24 -13.46 -14.03 1.97
N THR A 25 -14.12 -13.66 0.87
CA THR A 25 -15.57 -13.80 0.71
C THR A 25 -15.99 -15.13 0.07
N HIS A 26 -15.03 -16.04 -0.15
CA HIS A 26 -15.24 -17.32 -0.86
C HIS A 26 -15.85 -17.16 -2.26
N ASP A 27 -15.58 -16.06 -2.94
CA ASP A 27 -16.08 -15.73 -4.28
C ASP A 27 -15.07 -16.11 -5.40
N LEU A 28 -14.19 -17.09 -5.12
CA LEU A 28 -13.21 -17.61 -6.06
C LEU A 28 -13.48 -19.07 -6.42
N ALA A 29 -13.17 -19.43 -7.66
CA ALA A 29 -13.14 -20.83 -8.06
C ALA A 29 -12.14 -21.63 -7.20
N THR A 30 -12.43 -22.92 -6.97
CA THR A 30 -11.62 -23.80 -6.10
C THR A 30 -10.14 -23.82 -6.51
N GLU A 31 -9.84 -23.87 -7.82
CA GLU A 31 -8.46 -23.88 -8.32
C GLU A 31 -7.71 -22.59 -7.98
N GLN A 32 -8.38 -21.43 -8.06
CA GLN A 32 -7.76 -20.15 -7.69
C GLN A 32 -7.56 -20.03 -6.18
N SER A 33 -8.50 -20.53 -5.39
CA SER A 33 -8.40 -20.54 -3.93
C SER A 33 -7.16 -21.30 -3.45
N LEU A 34 -6.85 -22.45 -4.07
CA LEU A 34 -5.66 -23.24 -3.75
C LEU A 34 -4.35 -22.51 -4.10
N LEU A 35 -4.32 -21.79 -5.23
CA LEU A 35 -3.15 -20.99 -5.61
C LEU A 35 -2.91 -19.83 -4.64
N ILE A 36 -3.98 -19.20 -4.15
CA ILE A 36 -3.87 -18.14 -3.14
C ILE A 36 -3.41 -18.71 -1.80
N GLU A 37 -3.95 -19.85 -1.37
CA GLU A 37 -3.52 -20.54 -0.16
C GLU A 37 -2.02 -20.88 -0.20
N GLU A 38 -1.53 -21.49 -1.31
CA GLU A 38 -0.10 -21.77 -1.48
C GLU A 38 0.75 -20.48 -1.46
N HIS A 39 0.24 -19.38 -2.03
CA HIS A 39 0.94 -18.11 -2.02
C HIS A 39 1.05 -17.52 -0.61
N LEU A 40 -0.04 -17.56 0.18
CA LEU A 40 -0.08 -17.03 1.53
C LEU A 40 0.91 -17.75 2.47
N ASP A 41 1.10 -19.06 2.27
CA ASP A 41 2.09 -19.86 3.02
C ASP A 41 3.55 -19.45 2.73
N ARG A 42 3.81 -18.81 1.59
CA ARG A 42 5.16 -18.52 1.10
C ARG A 42 5.49 -17.02 1.07
N CYS A 43 4.52 -16.16 1.34
CA CYS A 43 4.67 -14.72 1.23
C CYS A 43 4.18 -14.00 2.50
N ASP A 44 5.13 -13.60 3.34
CA ASP A 44 4.86 -12.84 4.58
C ASP A 44 4.06 -11.55 4.31
N PHE A 45 4.33 -10.88 3.19
CA PHE A 45 3.62 -9.67 2.78
C PHE A 45 2.13 -9.93 2.56
N CYS A 46 1.79 -10.91 1.72
CA CYS A 46 0.40 -11.22 1.41
C CYS A 46 -0.31 -11.89 2.59
N GLY A 47 0.40 -12.64 3.43
CA GLY A 47 -0.13 -13.14 4.71
C GLY A 47 -0.58 -12.01 5.63
N ALA A 48 0.26 -10.97 5.78
CA ALA A 48 -0.09 -9.78 6.57
C ALA A 48 -1.23 -8.97 5.92
N GLU A 49 -1.19 -8.77 4.59
CA GLU A 49 -2.26 -8.11 3.83
C GLU A 49 -3.59 -8.85 4.00
N PHE A 50 -3.60 -10.18 3.90
CA PHE A 50 -4.79 -11.00 4.11
C PHE A 50 -5.36 -10.85 5.52
N GLN A 51 -4.53 -10.92 6.56
CA GLN A 51 -4.98 -10.70 7.95
C GLN A 51 -5.62 -9.32 8.15
N LEU A 52 -5.04 -8.28 7.53
CA LEU A 52 -5.59 -6.92 7.56
C LEU A 52 -6.99 -6.90 6.91
N LEU A 53 -7.11 -7.47 5.71
CA LEU A 53 -8.36 -7.50 4.95
C LEU A 53 -9.44 -8.35 5.63
N THR A 54 -9.10 -9.47 6.27
CA THR A 54 -10.07 -10.28 7.03
C THR A 54 -10.58 -9.53 8.27
N ARG A 55 -9.70 -8.79 8.96
CA ARG A 55 -10.08 -8.04 10.17
C ARG A 55 -10.88 -6.79 9.86
N HIS A 56 -10.53 -6.11 8.78
CA HIS A 56 -11.11 -4.84 8.35
C HIS A 56 -11.74 -5.01 6.97
N ALA A 57 -12.51 -6.07 6.79
CA ALA A 57 -13.24 -6.29 5.55
C ALA A 57 -14.02 -5.00 5.23
N PRO A 58 -13.95 -4.48 3.99
CA PRO A 58 -14.77 -3.35 3.61
C PRO A 58 -16.21 -3.70 3.95
N LEU A 59 -16.80 -3.01 4.93
CA LEU A 59 -18.20 -3.18 5.23
C LEU A 59 -18.93 -2.84 3.94
N ALA A 60 -19.60 -3.81 3.33
CA ALA A 60 -20.46 -3.58 2.17
C ALA A 60 -21.54 -2.51 2.45
N GLU A 61 -21.74 -2.16 3.72
CA GLU A 61 -22.70 -1.19 4.22
C GLU A 61 -22.10 0.20 4.49
N SER A 62 -20.78 0.38 4.32
CA SER A 62 -20.09 1.68 4.44
C SER A 62 -19.41 2.07 3.14
N GLU A 63 -20.09 1.88 2.01
CA GLU A 63 -20.05 2.90 0.96
C GLU A 63 -20.72 4.17 1.51
N GLU A 64 -20.17 4.74 2.61
CA GLU A 64 -20.33 6.17 2.83
C GLU A 64 -19.85 6.79 1.54
N ASP A 65 -20.78 7.48 0.88
CA ASP A 65 -20.74 8.08 -0.46
C ASP A 65 -19.44 8.88 -0.69
N CYS A 66 -18.33 8.17 -0.78
CA CYS A 66 -17.00 8.71 -0.98
C CYS A 66 -16.96 8.98 -2.47
N ALA A 67 -17.61 10.08 -2.86
CA ALA A 67 -17.47 10.64 -4.17
C ALA A 67 -15.97 10.61 -4.50
N PRO A 68 -15.57 10.04 -5.65
CA PRO A 68 -14.16 9.96 -6.00
C PRO A 68 -13.60 11.38 -5.98
N VAL A 69 -12.85 11.71 -4.93
CA VAL A 69 -12.24 13.02 -4.81
C VAL A 69 -11.09 13.02 -5.80
N ASP A 70 -11.23 13.85 -6.83
CA ASP A 70 -10.13 14.08 -7.76
C ASP A 70 -8.90 14.51 -6.96
N MET A 71 -7.81 13.77 -7.13
CA MET A 71 -6.54 14.11 -6.50
C MET A 71 -6.18 15.57 -6.85
N PRO A 72 -5.99 16.45 -5.85
CA PRO A 72 -5.58 17.83 -6.09
C PRO A 72 -4.36 17.89 -7.01
N SER A 73 -4.36 18.83 -7.95
CA SER A 73 -3.32 18.94 -8.97
C SER A 73 -1.92 19.09 -8.37
N SER A 74 -1.78 19.81 -7.25
CA SER A 74 -0.53 19.95 -6.51
C SER A 74 0.01 18.61 -6.00
N LEU A 75 -0.86 17.76 -5.43
CA LEU A 75 -0.48 16.43 -4.96
C LEU A 75 -0.14 15.49 -6.12
N ARG A 76 -0.87 15.60 -7.24
CA ARG A 76 -0.56 14.84 -8.46
C ARG A 76 0.82 15.22 -9.02
N CYS A 77 1.12 16.51 -9.14
CA CYS A 77 2.42 17.00 -9.60
C CYS A 77 3.56 16.56 -8.67
N LEU A 78 3.34 16.61 -7.36
CA LEU A 78 4.31 16.13 -6.37
C LEU A 78 4.59 14.63 -6.54
N ALA A 79 3.54 13.81 -6.60
CA ALA A 79 3.68 12.36 -6.77
C ALA A 79 4.41 11.99 -8.06
N GLN A 80 4.07 12.65 -9.17
CA GLN A 80 4.78 12.47 -10.45
C GLN A 80 6.25 12.85 -10.35
N SER A 81 6.56 13.93 -9.64
CA SER A 81 7.95 14.36 -9.44
C SER A 81 8.71 13.32 -8.61
N LEU A 82 8.14 12.83 -7.51
CA LEU A 82 8.76 11.80 -6.66
C LEU A 82 9.03 10.50 -7.41
N LEU A 83 8.11 10.09 -8.29
CA LEU A 83 8.26 8.84 -9.06
C LEU A 83 9.27 8.97 -10.22
N THR A 84 9.53 10.19 -10.68
CA THR A 84 10.49 10.45 -11.78
C THR A 84 11.87 10.87 -11.28
N LEU A 85 12.00 11.26 -10.01
CA LEU A 85 13.26 11.60 -9.37
C LEU A 85 14.04 10.35 -8.95
N ASP A 86 15.36 10.45 -9.08
CA ASP A 86 16.29 9.51 -8.46
C ASP A 86 16.30 9.77 -6.94
N TRP A 87 16.29 8.70 -6.13
CA TRP A 87 15.96 8.73 -4.69
C TRP A 87 16.75 9.76 -3.85
N LEU A 88 17.94 10.15 -4.31
CA LEU A 88 18.79 11.17 -3.70
C LEU A 88 18.13 12.57 -3.60
N HIS A 89 17.19 12.92 -4.49
CA HIS A 89 16.48 14.20 -4.42
C HIS A 89 15.27 14.18 -3.47
N ILE A 90 14.76 12.99 -3.14
CA ILE A 90 13.59 12.84 -2.26
C ILE A 90 13.96 13.12 -0.81
N GLU A 91 15.15 12.71 -0.37
CA GLU A 91 15.68 13.02 0.97
C GLU A 91 15.81 14.54 1.17
N SER A 92 16.35 15.25 0.17
CA SER A 92 16.45 16.72 0.20
C SER A 92 15.09 17.42 0.27
N LEU A 93 14.06 16.87 -0.40
CA LEU A 93 12.69 17.36 -0.34
C LEU A 93 12.04 17.13 1.03
N ALA A 94 12.22 15.95 1.62
CA ALA A 94 11.73 15.63 2.97
C ALA A 94 12.40 16.51 4.04
N GLU A 95 13.70 16.77 3.88
CA GLU A 95 14.48 17.64 4.77
C GLU A 95 14.01 19.11 4.67
N ALA A 96 13.72 19.59 3.45
CA ALA A 96 13.15 20.92 3.21
C ALA A 96 11.73 21.08 3.78
N ALA A 97 10.90 20.03 3.72
CA ALA A 97 9.57 20.03 4.32
C ALA A 97 9.62 20.10 5.86
N CYS A 98 10.52 19.33 6.48
CA CYS A 98 10.75 19.38 7.94
C CYS A 98 11.25 20.76 8.43
N TYR A 99 12.04 21.46 7.62
CA TYR A 99 12.53 22.80 7.98
C TYR A 99 11.40 23.84 8.05
N LYS A 100 10.36 23.69 7.22
CA LYS A 100 9.26 24.65 7.14
C LYS A 100 8.34 24.61 8.37
N GLU A 101 8.17 23.44 9.00
CA GLU A 101 7.40 23.29 10.24
C GLU A 101 8.10 23.89 11.47
N ARG A 102 9.44 24.04 11.42
CA ARG A 102 10.21 24.66 12.51
C ARG A 102 10.13 26.19 12.52
N LEU A 103 9.90 26.81 11.36
CA LEU A 103 9.79 28.27 11.24
C LEU A 103 8.40 28.80 11.65
N THR A 104 7.38 27.94 11.75
CA THR A 104 6.04 28.34 12.19
C THR A 104 5.85 28.27 13.72
N LEU A 105 6.84 27.81 14.47
CA LEU A 105 6.77 27.62 15.93
C LEU A 105 7.55 28.66 16.75
N THR A 106 8.19 29.66 16.12
CA THR A 106 8.98 30.69 16.82
C THR A 106 8.42 32.12 16.75
N ASP A 107 7.23 32.33 16.20
CA ASP A 107 6.57 33.64 16.19
C ASP A 107 5.38 33.72 17.17
N ALA A 108 5.64 33.40 18.45
CA ALA A 108 4.71 33.66 19.56
C ALA A 108 5.46 34.19 20.80
#